data_AF-A0A4Q1VGV3-F1
#
_entry.id   AF-A0A4Q1VGV3-F1
#
_cell.length_a   1.000
_cell.length_b   1.000
_cell.length_c   1.000
_cell.angle_alpha   90.00
_cell.angle_beta   90.00
_cell.angle_gamma   90.00
#
_symmetry.space_group_name_H-M   'P 1'
#
loop_
_entity.id
_entity.type
_entity.pdbx_description
1 polymer ?
#
loop_
_entity_poly.entity_id
_entity_poly.type
_entity_poly.pdbx_seq_one_letter_code
_entity_poly.pdbx_strand_id
1 'polypeptide(L)'
;MGKRSWRSRAVEALPGSGLPELQELSQRLVVELAHAGLRVAVAESCSAGALANSLAKAEGAGDVLFGGFVTYLPEAKTRMLGVPAKLIETHSAVSRPVARAMAEGALAKTTADLALAITGVTGPVPDDRGNPRGRVYIAVVTRSGDGIDCHCEFGAFPPAVLLDSALRTVLSLGLDALKTCLVREGLD
;
A
#
# COMPACT_ATOMS: atom_id res chain seq x y z
N MET A 1 -1.71 17.08 -16.02
CA MET A 1 -2.14 15.92 -15.20
C MET A 1 -3.54 16.22 -14.67
N GLY A 2 -4.54 15.42 -15.03
CA GLY A 2 -5.89 15.55 -14.46
C GLY A 2 -5.90 15.27 -12.96
N LYS A 3 -6.88 15.82 -12.23
CA LYS A 3 -7.08 15.50 -10.81
C LYS A 3 -7.34 13.98 -10.67
N ARG A 4 -6.51 13.30 -9.88
CA ARG A 4 -6.73 11.90 -9.51
C ARG A 4 -8.01 11.78 -8.68
N SER A 5 -8.81 10.76 -8.96
CA SER A 5 -10.01 10.46 -8.18
C SER A 5 -9.64 9.52 -7.02
N TRP A 6 -9.97 9.89 -5.79
CA TRP A 6 -9.66 9.09 -4.60
C TRP A 6 -10.94 8.61 -3.91
N ARG A 7 -11.02 7.30 -3.66
CA ARG A 7 -12.02 6.68 -2.78
C ARG A 7 -11.38 6.38 -1.42
N SER A 8 -12.01 6.79 -0.33
CA SER A 8 -11.48 6.53 1.02
C SER A 8 -12.30 5.44 1.72
N ARG A 9 -11.60 4.54 2.41
CA ARG A 9 -12.17 3.47 3.24
C ARG A 9 -11.69 3.59 4.69
N ALA A 10 -12.43 3.01 5.61
CA ALA A 10 -12.07 2.87 7.02
C ALA A 10 -12.24 1.42 7.47
N VAL A 11 -11.37 0.96 8.37
CA VAL A 11 -11.41 -0.38 8.98
C VAL A 11 -11.18 -0.25 10.48
N GLU A 12 -12.16 -0.68 11.29
CA GLU A 12 -12.18 -0.51 12.76
C GLU A 12 -12.48 -1.84 13.51
N ALA A 13 -12.00 -2.97 12.98
CA ALA A 13 -12.13 -4.29 13.60
C ALA A 13 -10.84 -5.07 13.38
N LEU A 14 -10.64 -6.20 14.10
CA LEU A 14 -9.52 -7.12 13.88
C LEU A 14 -9.55 -7.61 12.42
N PRO A 15 -8.73 -7.05 11.53
CA PRO A 15 -8.98 -7.17 10.10
C PRO A 15 -8.01 -8.14 9.46
N GLY A 16 -8.54 -9.00 8.62
CA GLY A 16 -7.84 -10.18 8.13
C GLY A 16 -8.61 -11.46 8.40
N SER A 17 -9.46 -11.52 9.44
CA SER A 17 -10.30 -12.69 9.72
C SER A 17 -11.33 -12.97 8.62
N GLY A 18 -11.81 -11.93 7.94
CA GLY A 18 -12.69 -12.04 6.78
C GLY A 18 -11.98 -11.91 5.43
N LEU A 19 -10.66 -11.70 5.42
CA LEU A 19 -9.88 -11.62 4.19
C LEU A 19 -9.21 -12.98 3.92
N PRO A 20 -8.98 -13.33 2.64
CA PRO A 20 -8.18 -14.50 2.32
C PRO A 20 -6.77 -14.44 2.89
N GLU A 21 -6.09 -15.59 2.88
CA GLU A 21 -4.71 -15.69 3.34
C GLU A 21 -3.76 -14.79 2.56
N LEU A 22 -2.72 -14.27 3.23
CA LEU A 22 -1.77 -13.32 2.65
C LEU A 22 -1.17 -13.82 1.33
N GLN A 23 -0.79 -15.09 1.29
CA GLN A 23 -0.20 -15.69 0.09
C GLN A 23 -1.23 -15.86 -1.03
N GLU A 24 -2.50 -16.15 -0.70
CA GLU A 24 -3.57 -16.24 -1.69
C GLU A 24 -3.84 -14.87 -2.33
N LEU A 25 -3.94 -13.81 -1.52
CA LEU A 25 -4.08 -12.43 -2.02
C LEU A 25 -2.91 -12.01 -2.89
N SER A 26 -1.69 -12.38 -2.50
CA SER A 26 -0.48 -12.10 -3.28
C SER A 26 -0.52 -12.82 -4.63
N GLN A 27 -0.84 -14.11 -4.63
CA GLN A 27 -0.96 -14.92 -5.85
C GLN A 27 -2.01 -14.34 -6.79
N ARG A 28 -3.19 -14.00 -6.27
CA ARG A 28 -4.28 -13.42 -7.05
C ARG A 28 -3.86 -12.10 -7.69
N LEU A 29 -3.28 -11.18 -6.92
CA LEU A 29 -2.87 -9.89 -7.48
C LEU A 29 -1.82 -10.06 -8.58
N VAL A 30 -0.85 -10.96 -8.38
CA VAL A 30 0.20 -11.23 -9.38
C VAL A 30 -0.38 -11.83 -10.66
N VAL A 31 -1.28 -12.81 -10.55
CA VAL A 31 -1.93 -13.44 -11.72
C VAL A 31 -2.75 -12.43 -12.51
N GLU A 32 -3.58 -11.63 -11.84
CA GLU A 32 -4.42 -10.62 -12.51
C GLU A 32 -3.57 -9.54 -13.20
N LEU A 33 -2.48 -9.10 -12.58
CA LEU A 33 -1.53 -8.18 -13.20
C LEU A 33 -0.84 -8.81 -14.43
N ALA A 34 -0.43 -10.08 -14.33
CA ALA A 34 0.25 -10.79 -15.40
C ALA A 34 -0.68 -10.97 -16.61
N HIS A 35 -1.94 -11.35 -16.37
CA HIS A 35 -2.96 -11.46 -17.42
C HIS A 35 -3.21 -10.12 -18.13
N ALA A 36 -3.18 -9.02 -17.39
CA ALA A 36 -3.36 -7.68 -17.94
C ALA A 36 -2.07 -7.08 -18.55
N GLY A 37 -0.91 -7.73 -18.42
CA GLY A 37 0.38 -7.18 -18.83
C GLY A 37 0.81 -5.94 -18.03
N LEU A 38 0.30 -5.80 -16.81
CA LEU A 38 0.52 -4.64 -15.93
C LEU A 38 1.55 -4.96 -14.85
N ARG A 39 2.23 -3.92 -14.35
CA ARG A 39 3.26 -4.05 -13.30
C ARG A 39 2.86 -3.35 -12.01
N VAL A 40 3.41 -3.80 -10.89
CA VAL A 40 3.20 -3.21 -9.56
C VAL A 40 4.51 -2.76 -8.92
N ALA A 41 4.48 -1.59 -8.29
CA ALA A 41 5.53 -1.10 -7.41
C ALA A 41 5.01 -0.96 -5.97
N VAL A 42 5.89 -1.09 -4.98
CA VAL A 42 5.51 -0.96 -3.56
C VAL A 42 6.29 0.14 -2.82
N ALA A 43 5.64 0.82 -1.88
CA ALA A 43 6.23 1.80 -0.98
C ALA A 43 5.93 1.42 0.48
N GLU A 44 6.95 0.97 1.19
CA GLU A 44 6.83 0.33 2.48
C GLU A 44 7.48 1.17 3.58
N SER A 45 6.75 1.44 4.66
CA SER A 45 7.33 1.96 5.90
C SER A 45 7.32 0.87 6.96
N CYS A 46 6.20 0.69 7.67
CA CYS A 46 6.11 -0.24 8.80
C CYS A 46 6.16 -1.73 8.42
N SER A 47 5.99 -2.07 7.14
CA SER A 47 6.13 -3.44 6.64
C SER A 47 7.56 -3.82 6.27
N ALA A 48 8.46 -2.84 6.11
CA ALA A 48 9.90 -3.05 5.95
C ALA A 48 10.33 -4.08 4.88
N GLY A 49 9.60 -4.19 3.77
CA GLY A 49 9.89 -5.13 2.68
C GLY A 49 9.01 -6.39 2.70
N ALA A 50 8.17 -6.57 3.73
CA ALA A 50 7.30 -7.74 3.84
C ALA A 50 6.25 -7.80 2.72
N LEU A 51 5.78 -6.67 2.18
CA LEU A 51 4.85 -6.66 1.06
C LEU A 51 5.53 -7.12 -0.23
N ALA A 52 6.70 -6.55 -0.55
CA ALA A 52 7.51 -7.00 -1.68
C ALA A 52 7.83 -8.49 -1.60
N ASN A 53 8.25 -8.97 -0.42
CA ASN A 53 8.56 -10.37 -0.18
C ASN A 53 7.34 -11.29 -0.35
N SER A 54 6.15 -10.84 0.08
CA SER A 54 4.91 -11.61 -0.11
C SER A 54 4.55 -11.75 -1.59
N LEU A 55 4.65 -10.66 -2.35
CA LEU A 55 4.43 -10.67 -3.80
C LEU A 55 5.45 -11.54 -4.52
N ALA A 56 6.73 -11.45 -4.15
CA ALA A 56 7.81 -12.22 -4.77
C ALA A 56 7.68 -13.75 -4.61
N LYS A 57 6.89 -14.22 -3.63
CA LYS A 57 6.60 -15.65 -3.44
C LYS A 57 5.52 -16.20 -4.38
N ALA A 58 4.77 -15.33 -5.05
CA ALA A 58 3.75 -15.76 -6.00
C ALA A 58 4.37 -16.23 -7.32
N GLU A 59 3.76 -17.23 -7.94
CA GLU A 59 4.12 -17.65 -9.29
C GLU A 59 3.83 -16.52 -10.29
N GLY A 60 4.79 -16.22 -11.18
CA GLY A 60 4.70 -15.11 -12.14
C GLY A 60 5.14 -13.75 -11.59
N ALA A 61 5.59 -13.66 -10.32
CA ALA A 61 5.96 -12.39 -9.72
C ALA A 61 7.09 -11.66 -10.46
N GLY A 62 8.00 -12.38 -11.12
CA GLY A 62 9.11 -11.80 -11.90
C GLY A 62 8.67 -10.95 -13.10
N ASP A 63 7.47 -11.19 -13.63
CA ASP A 63 6.95 -10.45 -14.78
C ASP A 63 6.26 -9.15 -14.37
N VAL A 64 5.73 -9.10 -13.14
CA VAL A 64 4.83 -8.03 -12.68
C VAL A 64 5.40 -7.17 -11.56
N LEU A 65 6.22 -7.71 -10.65
CA LEU A 65 6.79 -6.96 -9.53
C LEU A 65 7.95 -6.09 -10.05
N PHE A 66 7.68 -4.80 -10.26
CA PHE A 66 8.69 -3.86 -10.75
C PHE A 66 9.81 -3.63 -9.72
N GLY A 67 9.44 -3.54 -8.44
CA GLY A 67 10.36 -3.23 -7.36
C GLY A 67 9.66 -2.52 -6.20
N GLY A 68 10.45 -2.12 -5.20
CA GLY A 68 9.91 -1.50 -4.00
C GLY A 68 10.84 -0.47 -3.36
N PHE A 69 10.24 0.42 -2.59
CA PHE A 69 10.92 1.43 -1.79
C PHE A 69 10.63 1.16 -0.31
N VAL A 70 11.65 0.84 0.47
CA VAL A 70 11.52 0.79 1.93
C VAL A 70 11.93 2.15 2.50
N THR A 71 10.94 2.95 2.91
CA THR A 71 11.10 4.33 3.38
C THR A 71 10.68 4.49 4.84
N TYR A 72 11.39 3.82 5.75
CA TYR A 72 11.04 3.78 7.18
C TYR A 72 11.11 5.17 7.83
N LEU A 73 12.20 5.89 7.58
CA LEU A 73 12.41 7.24 8.11
C LEU A 73 11.63 8.30 7.30
N PRO A 74 11.15 9.39 7.94
CA PRO A 74 10.57 10.54 7.25
C PRO A 74 11.42 11.06 6.09
N GLU A 75 12.73 11.18 6.30
CA GLU A 75 13.67 11.67 5.29
C GLU A 75 13.76 10.73 4.07
N ALA A 76 13.64 9.42 4.29
CA ALA A 76 13.61 8.45 3.20
C ALA A 76 12.34 8.61 2.34
N LYS A 77 11.18 8.89 2.95
CA LYS A 77 9.93 9.19 2.23
C LYS A 77 10.11 10.41 1.32
N THR A 78 10.77 11.46 1.79
CA THR A 78 11.05 12.65 0.98
C THR A 78 12.07 12.38 -0.11
N ARG A 79 13.23 11.78 0.20
CA ARG A 79 14.31 11.58 -0.79
C ARG A 79 13.97 10.58 -1.88
N MET A 80 13.37 9.45 -1.51
CA MET A 80 13.14 8.34 -2.44
C MET A 80 11.82 8.50 -3.20
N LEU A 81 10.77 8.92 -2.51
CA LEU A 81 9.40 8.98 -3.06
C LEU A 81 8.95 10.42 -3.38
N GLY A 82 9.71 11.45 -2.98
CA GLY A 82 9.31 12.84 -3.22
C GLY A 82 8.17 13.33 -2.33
N VAL A 83 7.90 12.65 -1.20
CA VAL A 83 6.88 13.10 -0.24
C VAL A 83 7.29 14.46 0.33
N PRO A 84 6.47 15.53 0.21
CA PRO A 84 6.84 16.84 0.72
C PRO A 84 7.06 16.81 2.24
N ALA A 85 8.21 17.30 2.71
CA ALA A 85 8.55 17.33 4.13
C ALA A 85 7.48 18.02 4.98
N LYS A 86 6.94 19.15 4.49
CA LYS A 86 5.84 19.90 5.12
C LYS A 86 4.59 19.04 5.36
N LEU A 87 4.31 18.06 4.50
CA LEU A 87 3.18 17.16 4.66
C LEU A 87 3.37 16.24 5.87
N ILE A 88 4.60 15.74 6.06
CA ILE A 88 4.98 14.90 7.20
C ILE A 88 5.02 15.73 8.49
N GLU A 89 5.52 16.95 8.44
CA GLU A 89 5.50 17.87 9.58
C GLU A 89 4.07 18.15 10.05
N THR A 90 3.16 18.44 9.12
CA THR A 90 1.77 18.82 9.41
C THR A 90 0.92 17.65 9.87
N HIS A 91 1.08 16.46 9.26
CA HIS A 91 0.17 15.34 9.45
C HIS A 91 0.79 14.11 10.13
N SER A 92 2.09 14.14 10.44
CA SER A 92 2.92 12.96 10.78
C SER A 92 3.16 12.00 9.60
N ALA A 93 4.17 11.14 9.74
CA ALA A 93 4.50 10.12 8.75
C ALA A 93 3.44 9.01 8.65
N VAL A 94 2.60 8.86 9.68
CA VAL A 94 1.48 7.92 9.74
C VAL A 94 0.19 8.69 9.48
N SER A 95 -0.06 8.99 8.22
CA SER A 95 -1.24 9.76 7.83
C SER A 95 -1.69 9.47 6.40
N ARG A 96 -2.98 9.67 6.14
CA ARG A 96 -3.58 9.54 4.80
C ARG A 96 -2.83 10.34 3.72
N PRO A 97 -2.56 11.65 3.88
CA PRO A 97 -1.88 12.40 2.83
C PRO A 97 -0.46 11.89 2.56
N VAL A 98 0.26 11.43 3.59
CA VAL A 98 1.59 10.82 3.40
C VAL A 98 1.49 9.47 2.69
N ALA A 99 0.53 8.62 3.04
CA ALA A 99 0.31 7.35 2.34
C ALA A 99 0.02 7.56 0.84
N ARG A 100 -0.87 8.51 0.51
CA ARG A 100 -1.16 8.88 -0.89
C ARG A 100 0.10 9.37 -1.62
N ALA A 101 0.85 10.29 -1.01
CA ALA A 101 2.08 10.81 -1.58
C ALA A 101 3.16 9.72 -1.77
N MET A 102 3.24 8.75 -0.87
CA MET A 102 4.12 7.58 -1.03
C MET A 102 3.73 6.74 -2.25
N ALA A 103 2.44 6.44 -2.42
CA ALA A 103 1.96 5.65 -3.55
C ALA A 103 2.15 6.38 -4.89
N GLU A 104 1.81 7.67 -4.93
CA GLU A 104 2.02 8.52 -6.11
C GLU A 104 3.51 8.67 -6.44
N GLY A 105 4.35 8.82 -5.43
CA GLY A 105 5.80 8.85 -5.56
C GLY A 105 6.35 7.56 -6.17
N ALA A 106 5.88 6.40 -5.70
CA ALA A 106 6.29 5.11 -6.23
C ALA A 106 5.90 4.96 -7.71
N LEU A 107 4.68 5.36 -8.11
CA LEU A 107 4.33 5.42 -9.52
C LEU A 107 5.24 6.39 -10.30
N ALA A 108 5.49 7.59 -9.78
CA ALA A 108 6.29 8.59 -10.48
C ALA A 108 7.76 8.16 -10.69
N LYS A 109 8.29 7.27 -9.83
CA LYS A 109 9.68 6.77 -9.88
C LYS A 109 9.85 5.46 -10.63
N THR A 110 8.77 4.87 -11.12
CA THR A 110 8.76 3.56 -11.77
C THR A 110 7.95 3.61 -13.06
N THR A 111 8.04 2.56 -13.88
CA THR A 111 7.13 2.35 -15.01
C THR A 111 6.00 1.38 -14.64
N ALA A 112 5.70 1.20 -13.35
CA ALA A 112 4.62 0.34 -12.89
C ALA A 112 3.24 0.95 -13.18
N ASP A 113 2.21 0.13 -13.26
CA ASP A 113 0.84 0.57 -13.55
C ASP A 113 0.01 0.70 -12.28
N LEU A 114 0.43 -0.01 -11.23
CA LEU A 114 -0.15 0.02 -9.90
C LEU A 114 0.94 0.35 -8.87
N ALA A 115 0.63 1.18 -7.87
CA ALA A 115 1.48 1.31 -6.69
C ALA A 115 0.70 1.07 -5.41
N LEU A 116 1.33 0.33 -4.48
CA LEU A 116 0.82 0.01 -3.16
C LEU A 116 1.69 0.69 -2.09
N ALA A 117 1.10 1.43 -1.16
CA ALA A 117 1.84 2.09 -0.08
C ALA A 117 1.28 1.76 1.31
N ILE A 118 2.17 1.53 2.27
CA ILE A 118 1.82 1.29 3.68
C ILE A 118 2.67 2.18 4.60
N THR A 119 2.01 2.96 5.46
CA THR A 119 2.65 3.66 6.58
C THR A 119 1.80 3.55 7.85
N GLY A 120 2.39 3.19 8.98
CA GLY A 120 1.63 2.80 10.17
C GLY A 120 2.48 2.46 11.37
N VAL A 121 1.82 2.09 12.46
CA VAL A 121 2.43 1.66 13.72
C VAL A 121 2.07 0.19 13.97
N THR A 122 2.84 -0.73 13.39
CA THR A 122 2.69 -2.18 13.60
C THR A 122 3.64 -2.72 14.67
N GLY A 123 4.55 -1.89 15.19
CA GLY A 123 5.53 -2.24 16.21
C GLY A 123 4.95 -2.43 17.62
N PRO A 124 5.81 -2.77 18.60
CA PRO A 124 5.39 -3.04 19.97
C PRO A 124 5.05 -1.79 20.78
N VAL A 125 5.42 -0.59 20.29
CA VAL A 125 5.24 0.70 20.98
C VAL A 125 4.58 1.72 20.05
N PRO A 126 3.90 2.76 20.59
CA PRO A 126 3.51 3.95 19.83
C PRO A 126 4.69 4.59 19.10
N ASP A 127 4.41 5.38 18.06
CA ASP A 127 5.47 6.18 17.43
C ASP A 127 5.84 7.42 18.28
N ASP A 128 6.88 8.12 17.83
CA ASP A 128 7.42 9.33 18.45
C ASP A 128 6.44 10.52 18.46
N ARG A 129 5.40 10.47 17.63
CA ARG A 129 4.31 11.45 17.54
C ARG A 129 3.07 11.03 18.35
N GLY A 130 3.11 9.89 19.04
CA GLY A 130 2.02 9.39 19.87
C GLY A 130 0.91 8.67 19.10
N ASN A 131 1.13 8.30 17.84
CA ASN A 131 0.16 7.48 17.11
C ASN A 131 0.02 6.11 17.79
N PRO A 132 -1.22 5.65 18.07
CA PRO A 132 -1.45 4.37 18.71
C PRO A 132 -1.04 3.20 17.82
N ARG A 133 -0.66 2.10 18.47
CA ARG A 133 -0.42 0.82 17.80
C ARG A 133 -1.67 0.36 17.06
N GLY A 134 -1.48 -0.21 15.88
CA GLY A 134 -2.55 -0.66 15.00
C GLY A 134 -3.12 0.43 14.09
N ARG A 135 -2.70 1.70 14.24
CA ARG A 135 -2.99 2.76 13.26
C ARG A 135 -2.16 2.53 12.01
N VAL A 136 -2.82 2.32 10.87
CA VAL A 136 -2.17 2.17 9.56
C VAL A 136 -2.91 3.00 8.52
N TYR A 137 -2.15 3.64 7.64
CA TYR A 137 -2.66 4.29 6.43
C TYR A 137 -2.09 3.56 5.22
N ILE A 138 -3.01 3.18 4.34
CA ILE A 138 -2.73 2.48 3.11
C ILE A 138 -3.19 3.36 1.95
N ALA A 139 -2.43 3.36 0.87
CA ALA A 139 -2.87 3.95 -0.39
C ALA A 139 -2.50 3.05 -1.56
N VAL A 140 -3.43 2.92 -2.49
CA VAL A 140 -3.27 2.22 -3.75
C VAL A 140 -3.61 3.21 -4.86
N VAL A 141 -2.80 3.27 -5.90
CA VAL A 141 -3.03 4.19 -7.01
C VAL A 141 -2.63 3.55 -8.33
N THR A 142 -3.45 3.77 -9.36
CA THR A 142 -3.21 3.31 -10.72
C THR A 142 -2.59 4.43 -11.56
N ARG A 143 -1.88 4.04 -12.63
CA ARG A 143 -1.34 4.98 -13.62
C ARG A 143 -2.45 5.78 -14.32
N SER A 144 -3.61 5.16 -14.54
CA SER A 144 -4.82 5.74 -15.13
C SER A 144 -5.48 6.84 -14.28
N GLY A 145 -5.06 7.00 -13.02
CA GLY A 145 -5.45 8.16 -12.19
C GLY A 145 -6.40 7.86 -11.04
N ASP A 146 -6.79 6.60 -10.83
CA ASP A 146 -7.66 6.20 -9.73
C ASP A 146 -6.86 5.81 -8.50
N GLY A 147 -7.35 6.23 -7.33
CA GLY A 147 -6.76 5.91 -6.05
C GLY A 147 -7.78 5.36 -5.06
N ILE A 148 -7.34 4.42 -4.23
CA ILE A 148 -8.06 3.99 -3.03
C ILE A 148 -7.13 4.21 -1.85
N ASP A 149 -7.57 4.96 -0.84
CA ASP A 149 -6.89 5.01 0.44
C ASP A 149 -7.72 4.35 1.52
N CYS A 150 -7.04 3.84 2.55
CA CYS A 150 -7.68 3.26 3.71
C CYS A 150 -6.99 3.75 4.98
N HIS A 151 -7.82 4.17 5.93
CA HIS A 151 -7.41 4.43 7.30
C HIS A 151 -7.86 3.24 8.15
N CYS A 152 -6.90 2.62 8.79
CA CYS A 152 -7.07 1.44 9.60
C CYS A 152 -6.80 1.72 11.07
N GLU A 153 -7.71 1.27 11.94
CA GLU A 153 -7.54 1.18 13.38
C GLU A 153 -7.68 -0.28 13.80
N PHE A 154 -6.56 -1.00 13.76
CA PHE A 154 -6.57 -2.44 14.05
C PHE A 154 -6.66 -2.76 15.54
N GLY A 155 -6.39 -1.79 16.43
CA GLY A 155 -6.32 -2.01 17.86
C GLY A 155 -4.98 -2.59 18.34
N ALA A 156 -4.92 -3.01 19.59
CA ALA A 156 -3.69 -3.36 20.29
C ALA A 156 -3.34 -4.87 20.18
N PHE A 157 -3.17 -5.38 18.96
CA PHE A 157 -2.78 -6.78 18.73
C PHE A 157 -1.25 -6.97 18.70
N PRO A 158 -0.74 -8.22 18.76
CA PRO A 158 0.69 -8.50 18.59
C PRO A 158 1.23 -7.94 17.26
N PRO A 159 2.50 -7.49 17.19
CA PRO A 159 3.07 -6.90 15.99
C PRO A 159 2.91 -7.73 14.70
N ALA A 160 3.06 -9.05 14.80
CA ALA A 160 2.89 -9.96 13.66
C ALA A 160 1.45 -9.94 13.11
N VAL A 161 0.45 -9.86 13.99
CA VAL A 161 -0.97 -9.76 13.59
C VAL A 161 -1.22 -8.42 12.91
N LEU A 162 -0.73 -7.31 13.47
CA LEU A 162 -0.89 -5.99 12.87
C LEU A 162 -0.23 -5.87 11.49
N LEU A 163 0.95 -6.48 11.33
CA LEU A 163 1.65 -6.54 10.05
C LEU A 163 0.87 -7.35 9.03
N ASP A 164 0.45 -8.57 9.38
CA ASP A 164 -0.34 -9.44 8.50
C ASP A 164 -1.66 -8.76 8.07
N SER A 165 -2.37 -8.13 9.01
CA SER A 165 -3.56 -7.31 8.74
C SER A 165 -3.29 -6.20 7.72
N ALA A 166 -2.17 -5.47 7.87
CA ALA A 166 -1.82 -4.39 6.94
C ALA A 166 -1.53 -4.92 5.53
N LEU A 167 -0.79 -6.04 5.44
CA LEU A 167 -0.42 -6.67 4.18
C LEU A 167 -1.64 -7.22 3.42
N ARG A 168 -2.52 -7.95 4.11
CA ARG A 168 -3.78 -8.44 3.52
C ARG A 168 -4.66 -7.28 3.06
N THR A 169 -4.78 -6.23 3.87
CA THR A 169 -5.58 -5.06 3.54
C THR A 169 -5.07 -4.38 2.26
N VAL A 170 -3.77 -4.10 2.14
CA VAL A 170 -3.24 -3.42 0.95
C VAL A 170 -3.39 -4.27 -0.32
N LEU A 171 -3.22 -5.59 -0.24
CA LEU A 171 -3.39 -6.48 -1.40
C LEU A 171 -4.85 -6.56 -1.83
N SER A 172 -5.78 -6.64 -0.88
CA SER A 172 -7.22 -6.58 -1.17
C SER A 172 -7.61 -5.27 -1.85
N LEU A 173 -7.09 -4.13 -1.39
CA LEU A 173 -7.31 -2.84 -2.06
C LEU A 173 -6.62 -2.76 -3.42
N GLY A 174 -5.46 -3.42 -3.57
CA GLY A 174 -4.75 -3.59 -4.84
C GLY A 174 -5.62 -4.25 -5.90
N LEU A 175 -6.24 -5.38 -5.54
CA LEU A 175 -7.18 -6.11 -6.40
C LEU A 175 -8.40 -5.26 -6.77
N ASP A 176 -8.98 -4.53 -5.80
CA ASP A 176 -10.14 -3.67 -6.07
C ASP A 176 -9.81 -2.49 -7.01
N ALA A 177 -8.63 -1.91 -6.84
CA ALA A 177 -8.14 -0.84 -7.72
C ALA A 177 -7.86 -1.37 -9.13
N LEU A 178 -7.22 -2.54 -9.24
CA LEU A 178 -6.94 -3.18 -10.52
C LEU A 178 -8.22 -3.49 -11.30
N LYS A 179 -9.22 -4.11 -10.66
CA LYS A 179 -10.53 -4.36 -11.29
C LYS A 179 -11.19 -3.09 -11.82
N THR A 180 -11.14 -2.01 -11.03
CA THR A 180 -11.69 -0.72 -11.47
C THR A 180 -10.94 -0.19 -12.70
N CYS A 181 -9.62 -0.38 -12.75
CA CYS A 181 -8.78 0.01 -13.88
C CYS A 181 -9.14 -0.77 -15.15
N LEU A 182 -9.22 -2.10 -15.07
CA LEU A 182 -9.51 -2.98 -16.22
C LEU A 182 -10.88 -2.69 -16.84
N VAL A 183 -11.91 -2.51 -16.01
CA VAL A 183 -13.26 -2.14 -16.48
C VAL A 183 -13.26 -0.80 -17.21
N ARG A 184 -12.44 0.17 -16.79
CA ARG A 184 -12.33 1.47 -17.48
C ARG A 184 -11.58 1.39 -18.81
N GLU A 185 -10.67 0.42 -18.93
CA GLU A 185 -9.87 0.21 -20.13
C GLU A 185 -10.51 -0.78 -21.12
N GLY A 186 -11.63 -1.42 -20.75
CA GLY A 186 -12.35 -2.39 -21.57
C GLY A 186 -11.60 -3.72 -21.70
N LEU A 187 -10.90 -4.12 -20.63
CA LEU A 187 -10.04 -5.31 -20.56
C LEU A 187 -10.60 -6.38 -19.61
N ASP A 188 -11.91 -6.40 -19.37
CA ASP A 188 -12.60 -7.31 -18.45
C ASP A 188 -13.04 -8.66 -19.08
#